data_AF-A0A350UW60-F1
#
_entry.id   AF-A0A350UW60-F1
#
_cell.length_a   1.000
_cell.length_b   1.000
_cell.length_c   1.000
_cell.angle_alpha   90.00
_cell.angle_beta   90.00
_cell.angle_gamma   90.00
#
_symmetry.space_group_name_H-M   'P 1'
#
loop_
_entity.id
_entity.type
_entity.pdbx_description
1 polymer ?
#
loop_
_entity_poly.entity_id
_entity_poly.type
_entity_poly.pdbx_seq_one_letter_code
_entity_poly.pdbx_strand_id
1 'polypeptide(L)'
;GKVSFDNTYRPGIYQLHRGGSKTSPAGETATLLQLPSGTEPAGSFTVNIDTTESSSIKISNEEIENLLPGMNVTYSEGYQKRDLNGSEEGSPMSTLFMLLVGSMLLFEGWLVRKE
;
A
#
# COMPACT_ATOMS: atom_id res chain seq x y z
N GLY A 1 8.92 21.40 10.93
CA GLY A 1 9.16 21.24 9.49
C GLY A 1 8.61 19.90 9.07
N LYS A 2 7.88 19.84 7.94
CA LYS A 2 7.32 18.58 7.42
C LYS A 2 8.42 17.82 6.69
N VAL A 3 8.67 16.58 7.09
CA VAL A 3 9.61 15.66 6.42
C VAL A 3 8.77 14.67 5.60
N SER A 4 9.13 14.47 4.33
CA SER A 4 8.53 13.45 3.45
C SER A 4 9.55 12.35 3.19
N PHE A 5 9.09 11.11 3.16
CA PHE A 5 9.90 9.95 2.81
C PHE A 5 9.36 9.35 1.52
N ASP A 6 10.16 9.38 0.47
CA ASP A 6 9.80 8.84 -0.85
C ASP A 6 10.44 7.46 -1.07
N ASN A 7 9.94 6.70 -2.05
CA ASN A 7 10.47 5.40 -2.48
C ASN A 7 10.47 4.28 -1.40
N THR A 8 9.49 4.26 -0.50
CA THR A 8 9.30 3.24 0.54
C THR A 8 8.72 1.93 -0.01
N TYR A 9 9.20 1.44 -1.16
CA TYR A 9 8.70 0.23 -1.83
C TYR A 9 9.29 -1.08 -1.29
N ARG A 10 10.10 -1.01 -0.23
CA ARG A 10 10.56 -2.21 0.50
C ARG A 10 9.93 -2.22 1.89
N PRO A 11 9.18 -3.26 2.27
CA PRO A 11 8.62 -3.35 3.61
C PRO A 11 9.76 -3.59 4.61
N GLY A 12 9.58 -3.09 5.83
CA GLY A 12 10.56 -3.26 6.90
C GLY A 12 10.62 -2.09 7.88
N ILE A 13 11.54 -2.21 8.84
CA ILE A 13 11.81 -1.19 9.84
C ILE A 13 12.94 -0.30 9.33
N TYR A 14 12.68 1.00 9.22
CA TYR A 14 13.63 2.01 8.80
C TYR A 14 14.12 2.77 10.02
N GLN A 15 15.45 2.85 10.17
CA GLN A 15 16.08 3.61 11.24
C GLN A 15 16.33 5.04 10.77
N LEU A 16 15.85 6.00 11.55
CA LEU A 16 16.10 7.42 11.32
C LEU A 16 17.33 7.83 12.11
N HIS A 17 18.25 8.48 11.42
CA HIS A 17 19.45 9.04 12.02
C HIS A 17 19.54 10.54 11.75
N ARG A 18 20.04 11.29 12.73
CA ARG A 18 20.30 12.73 12.61
C ARG A 18 21.78 12.94 12.34
N GLY A 19 22.09 13.58 11.21
CA GLY A 19 23.48 13.92 10.86
C GLY A 19 24.05 14.99 11.81
N GLY A 20 25.30 14.82 12.22
CA GLY A 20 26.07 15.86 12.91
C GLY A 20 26.35 17.05 11.99
N SER A 21 26.49 18.25 12.55
CA SER A 21 26.52 19.53 11.81
C SER A 21 27.67 19.74 10.81
N LYS A 22 28.53 18.73 10.57
CA LYS A 22 29.79 18.87 9.82
C LYS A 22 29.93 18.02 8.56
N THR A 23 28.89 17.36 8.08
CA THR A 23 28.97 16.64 6.80
C THR A 23 27.75 16.98 5.96
N SER A 24 27.89 18.04 5.17
CA SER A 24 27.11 18.18 3.95
C SER A 24 27.90 17.42 2.87
N PRO A 25 27.49 16.20 2.46
CA PRO A 25 27.99 15.67 1.21
C PRO A 25 27.35 16.52 0.12
N ALA A 26 28.17 17.40 -0.46
CA ALA A 26 27.82 18.10 -1.66
C ALA A 26 27.52 17.06 -2.75
N GLY A 27 26.26 17.01 -3.18
CA GLY A 27 25.85 16.30 -4.39
C GLY A 27 25.80 14.76 -4.28
N GLU A 28 24.80 14.22 -4.97
CA GLU A 28 24.79 12.88 -5.56
C GLU A 28 24.74 11.69 -4.61
N THR A 29 23.55 11.06 -4.54
CA THR A 29 23.28 9.65 -4.90
C THR A 29 24.35 8.57 -4.67
N ALA A 30 25.28 8.75 -3.74
CA ALA A 30 26.24 7.73 -3.36
C ALA A 30 25.56 6.82 -2.33
N THR A 31 25.46 5.53 -2.64
CA THR A 31 25.07 4.51 -1.67
C THR A 31 26.09 4.49 -0.55
N LEU A 32 25.81 5.18 0.56
CA LEU A 32 26.68 5.18 1.74
C LEU A 32 26.65 3.78 2.36
N LEU A 33 27.76 3.04 2.23
CA LEU A 33 27.95 1.74 2.88
C LEU A 33 28.00 1.85 4.42
N GLN A 34 28.25 3.06 4.95
CA GLN A 34 28.35 3.31 6.38
C GLN A 34 27.81 4.70 6.74
N LEU A 35 27.24 4.82 7.94
CA LEU A 35 26.73 6.09 8.47
C LEU A 35 27.89 7.09 8.68
N PRO A 36 27.70 8.38 8.35
CA PRO A 36 28.71 9.41 8.59
C PRO A 36 29.10 9.51 10.07
N SER A 37 30.35 9.88 10.35
CA SER A 37 30.83 10.07 11.71
C SER A 37 30.06 11.20 12.44
N GLY A 38 29.69 10.95 13.70
CA GLY A 38 28.89 11.91 14.49
C GLY A 38 27.39 11.88 14.20
N THR A 39 26.90 10.80 13.58
CA THR A 39 25.47 10.55 13.37
C THR A 39 24.84 9.97 14.64
N GLU A 40 23.70 10.52 15.06
CA GLU A 40 22.95 10.06 16.24
C GLU A 40 21.63 9.37 15.84
N PRO A 41 21.18 8.34 16.57
CA PRO A 41 19.86 7.74 16.36
C PRO A 41 18.76 8.74 16.71
N ALA A 42 17.80 8.91 15.80
CA ALA A 42 16.71 9.88 15.93
C ALA A 42 15.32 9.21 16.01
N GLY A 43 15.23 7.92 15.66
CA GLY A 43 13.99 7.16 15.77
C GLY A 43 13.94 6.00 14.79
N SER A 44 12.76 5.42 14.62
CA SER A 44 12.49 4.45 13.57
C SER A 44 11.05 4.57 13.10
N PHE A 45 10.78 4.10 11.88
CA PHE A 45 9.42 3.95 11.37
C PHE A 45 9.29 2.63 10.60
N THR A 46 8.10 2.08 10.57
CA THR A 46 7.81 0.82 9.88
C THR A 46 7.05 1.09 8.60
N VAL A 47 7.48 0.44 7.51
CA VAL A 47 6.78 0.44 6.22
C VAL A 47 6.19 -0.94 6.01
N ASN A 48 4.87 -1.00 5.84
CA ASN A 48 4.16 -2.19 5.37
C ASN A 48 3.50 -1.86 4.02
N ILE A 49 3.69 -2.73 3.03
CA ILE A 49 3.19 -2.55 1.64
C ILE A 49 1.90 -3.32 1.41
N ASP A 50 1.53 -4.21 2.34
CA ASP A 50 0.21 -4.82 2.29
C ASP A 50 -0.83 -3.73 2.60
N THR A 51 -1.39 -3.16 1.53
CA THR A 51 -2.37 -2.09 1.64
C THR A 51 -3.64 -2.60 2.29
N THR A 52 -3.99 -3.89 2.14
CA THR A 52 -5.08 -4.57 2.85
C THR A 52 -4.77 -4.71 4.34
N GLU A 53 -3.55 -5.12 4.69
CA GLU A 53 -3.14 -5.30 6.08
C GLU A 53 -2.89 -3.97 6.82
N SER A 54 -2.54 -2.91 6.09
CA SER A 54 -2.15 -1.60 6.64
C SER A 54 -3.31 -0.62 6.79
N SER A 55 -4.56 -1.10 6.78
CA SER A 55 -5.72 -0.24 7.04
C SER A 55 -5.70 0.27 8.48
N SER A 56 -5.66 1.59 8.66
CA SER A 56 -5.83 2.21 9.98
C SER A 56 -7.25 2.11 10.57
N ILE A 57 -8.20 1.46 9.87
CA ILE A 57 -9.58 1.20 10.35
C ILE A 57 -9.72 -0.24 10.90
N LYS A 58 -8.62 -1.01 10.97
CA LYS A 58 -8.66 -2.41 11.46
C LYS A 58 -9.03 -2.56 12.93
N ILE A 59 -8.73 -1.55 13.74
CA ILE A 59 -9.03 -1.51 15.16
C ILE A 59 -9.92 -0.29 15.36
N SER A 60 -11.04 -0.45 16.07
CA SER A 60 -11.94 0.67 16.32
C SER A 60 -11.38 1.60 17.39
N ASN A 61 -11.87 2.84 17.43
CA ASN A 61 -11.48 3.78 18.47
C ASN A 61 -11.86 3.25 19.86
N GLU A 62 -13.01 2.59 19.99
CA GLU A 62 -13.45 1.97 21.25
C GLU A 62 -12.50 0.85 21.68
N GLU A 63 -12.01 0.05 20.74
CA GLU A 63 -11.04 -1.01 21.02
C GLU A 63 -9.67 -0.43 21.44
N ILE A 64 -9.24 0.69 20.83
CA ILE A 64 -8.04 1.42 21.25
C ILE A 64 -8.19 1.96 22.68
N GLU A 65 -9.33 2.54 23.03
CA GLU A 65 -9.58 3.03 24.39
C GLU A 65 -9.62 1.91 25.43
N ASN A 66 -10.16 0.73 25.07
CA ASN A 66 -10.14 -0.44 25.93
C ASN A 66 -8.72 -1.00 26.16
N LEU A 67 -7.86 -0.93 25.15
CA LEU A 67 -6.46 -1.38 25.25
C LEU A 67 -5.58 -0.41 26.04
N LEU A 68 -5.91 0.88 26.02
CA LEU A 68 -5.11 1.95 26.62
C LEU A 68 -5.93 2.76 27.67
N PRO A 69 -6.45 2.10 28.72
CA PRO A 69 -7.34 2.74 29.66
C PRO A 69 -6.63 3.87 30.42
N GLY A 70 -7.27 5.04 30.46
CA GLY A 70 -6.76 6.22 31.17
C GLY A 70 -5.64 6.99 30.46
N MET A 71 -5.27 6.61 29.23
CA MET A 71 -4.36 7.38 28.40
C MET A 71 -5.09 8.45 27.59
N ASN A 72 -4.46 9.61 27.41
CA ASN A 72 -4.96 10.65 26.52
C ASN A 72 -4.59 10.33 25.07
N VAL A 73 -5.53 9.76 24.31
CA VAL A 73 -5.34 9.36 22.90
C VAL A 73 -5.86 10.46 21.98
N THR A 74 -5.09 10.80 20.95
CA THR A 74 -5.52 11.73 19.89
C THR A 74 -5.59 11.00 18.56
N TYR A 75 -6.72 11.10 17.88
CA TYR A 75 -6.96 10.46 16.59
C TYR A 75 -6.73 11.46 15.46
N SER A 76 -6.04 11.04 14.41
CA SER A 76 -5.91 11.80 13.17
C SER A 76 -6.60 11.06 12.04
N GLU A 77 -7.35 11.78 11.22
CA GLU A 77 -7.80 11.33 9.90
C GLU A 77 -6.58 11.10 9.00
N GLY A 78 -5.96 9.92 9.11
CA GLY A 78 -4.80 9.53 8.32
C GLY A 78 -5.12 9.44 6.83
N TYR A 79 -4.10 9.24 5.99
CA TYR A 79 -4.24 9.08 4.54
C TYR A 79 -5.01 7.77 4.23
N GLN A 80 -6.34 7.86 4.23
CA GLN A 80 -7.29 6.78 4.03
C GLN A 80 -8.11 7.00 2.75
N LYS A 81 -7.56 7.72 1.77
CA LYS A 81 -8.09 7.64 0.39
C LYS A 81 -7.70 6.30 -0.21
N ARG A 82 -8.45 5.25 0.14
CA ARG A 82 -8.67 4.19 -0.82
C ARG A 82 -9.70 4.73 -1.80
N ASP A 83 -9.23 5.18 -2.96
CA ASP A 83 -10.10 5.23 -4.13
C ASP A 83 -10.49 3.78 -4.45
N LEU A 84 -11.55 3.28 -3.82
CA LEU A 84 -12.19 2.01 -4.15
C LEU A 84 -12.86 2.06 -5.54
N ASN A 85 -12.76 3.19 -6.24
CA ASN A 85 -13.25 3.35 -7.62
C ASN A 85 -12.50 2.51 -8.65
N GLY A 86 -11.42 1.83 -8.25
CA GLY A 86 -10.63 0.94 -9.11
C GLY A 86 -10.61 -0.52 -8.65
N SER A 87 -11.53 -0.96 -7.80
CA SER A 87 -11.76 -2.41 -7.69
C SER A 87 -12.31 -2.85 -9.03
N GLU A 88 -11.44 -3.31 -9.92
CA GLU A 88 -11.81 -4.08 -11.10
C GLU A 88 -12.57 -5.30 -10.59
N GLU A 89 -13.88 -5.12 -10.44
CA GLU A 89 -14.85 -6.17 -10.24
C GLU A 89 -14.71 -7.05 -11.48
N GLY A 90 -13.83 -8.04 -11.39
CA GLY A 90 -13.45 -8.89 -12.50
C GLY A 90 -14.71 -9.40 -13.18
N SER A 91 -14.76 -9.28 -14.51
CA SER A 91 -15.96 -9.70 -15.24
C SER A 91 -16.22 -11.18 -14.95
N PRO A 92 -17.45 -11.56 -14.56
CA PRO A 92 -17.74 -12.94 -14.22
C PRO A 92 -17.48 -13.81 -15.46
N MET A 93 -16.64 -14.85 -15.30
CA MET A 93 -16.27 -15.80 -16.37
C MET A 93 -17.48 -16.47 -17.02
N SER A 94 -18.64 -16.46 -16.35
CA SER A 94 -19.91 -16.93 -16.91
C SER A 94 -20.35 -16.15 -18.15
N THR A 95 -20.06 -14.85 -18.24
CA THR A 95 -20.42 -14.04 -19.41
C THR A 95 -19.66 -14.49 -20.67
N LEU A 96 -18.34 -14.70 -20.55
CA LEU A 96 -17.50 -15.20 -21.64
C LEU A 96 -17.91 -16.63 -22.03
N PHE A 97 -18.21 -17.48 -21.05
CA PHE A 97 -18.66 -18.85 -21.28
C PHE A 97 -20.01 -18.90 -22.02
N MET A 98 -21.00 -18.11 -21.60
CA MET A 98 -22.32 -18.07 -22.25
C MET A 98 -22.25 -17.50 -23.67
N LEU A 99 -21.37 -16.52 -23.92
CA LEU A 99 -21.12 -16.01 -25.28
C LEU A 99 -20.52 -17.08 -26.18
N LEU A 100 -19.55 -17.85 -25.69
CA LEU A 100 -18.94 -18.94 -26.45
C LEU A 100 -19.97 -20.03 -26.77
N VAL A 101 -20.73 -20.50 -25.78
CA VAL A 101 -21.79 -21.50 -25.98
C VAL A 101 -22.86 -20.99 -26.95
N GLY A 102 -23.31 -19.75 -26.79
CA GLY A 102 -24.28 -19.13 -27.70
C GLY A 102 -23.77 -19.06 -29.14
N SER A 103 -22.49 -18.72 -29.33
CA SER A 103 -21.88 -18.70 -30.66
C SER A 103 -21.83 -20.09 -31.31
N MET A 104 -21.47 -21.13 -30.54
CA MET A 104 -21.43 -22.51 -31.05
C MET A 104 -22.83 -22.97 -31.49
N LEU A 105 -23.87 -22.70 -30.70
CA LEU A 105 -25.25 -23.04 -31.05
C LEU A 105 -25.75 -22.29 -32.31
N LEU A 106 -25.33 -21.04 -32.51
CA LEU A 106 -25.64 -20.30 -33.73
C LEU A 106 -24.93 -20.90 -34.95
N PHE A 107 -23.66 -21.29 -34.82
CA PHE A 107 -22.91 -21.94 -35.89
C PHE A 107 -23.50 -23.31 -36.25
N GLU A 108 -23.79 -24.15 -35.26
CA GLU A 108 -24.43 -25.45 -35.48
C GLU A 108 -25.81 -25.27 -36.11
N GLY A 109 -26.64 -24.38 -35.57
CA GLY A 109 -27.97 -24.10 -36.11
C GLY A 109 -27.95 -23.48 -37.51
N TRP A 110 -26.89 -22.76 -37.87
CA TRP A 110 -26.70 -22.24 -39.22
C TRP A 110 -26.25 -23.34 -40.20
N LEU A 111 -25.31 -24.20 -39.79
CA LEU A 111 -24.83 -25.33 -40.59
C LEU A 111 -25.97 -26.29 -40.95
N VAL A 112 -26.83 -26.61 -39.97
CA VAL A 112 -28.01 -27.49 -40.17
C VAL A 112 -29.03 -26.91 -41.16
N ARG A 113 -29.13 -25.59 -41.32
CA ARG A 113 -30.03 -24.95 -42.31
C ARG A 113 -29.41 -24.83 -43.70
N LYS A 114 -28.12 -25.11 -43.83
CA LYS A 114 -27.36 -25.02 -45.08
C LYS A 114 -27.17 -26.40 -45.76
N GLU A 115 -27.48 -27.49 -45.07
CA GLU A 115 -27.83 -28.80 -45.67
C GLU A 115 -29.29 -28.81 -46.15
#